data_AF-C7R653-F1
#
_entry.id   AF-C7R653-F1
#
_cell.length_a   1.000
_cell.length_b   1.000
_cell.length_c   1.000
_cell.angle_alpha   90.00
_cell.angle_beta   90.00
_cell.angle_gamma   90.00
#
_symmetry.space_group_name_H-M   'P 1'
#
loop_
_entity.id
_entity.type
_entity.pdbx_description
1 polymer ?
#
loop_
_entity_poly.entity_id
_entity_poly.type
_entity_poly.pdbx_seq_one_letter_code
_entity_poly.pdbx_strand_id
1 'polypeptide(L)'
;MIIYIDMDGVLADYDAAYAQIKKQEPTVAYPQSLPKFFEDLEPIDGAIKAFFRLCEKNDVYILTAPSNRNPLSYTEKRLWVERHLGFEATERLIICSNKGLLKGDILIDDNIDGKGQEAFEGKVLHFGSKGLETWARILKQVG
;
A
#
# COMPACT_ATOMS: atom_id res chain seq x y z
N MET A 1 -7.46 3.79 17.22
CA MET A 1 -6.79 4.77 16.34
C MET A 1 -7.23 4.50 14.91
N ILE A 2 -7.30 5.54 14.08
CA ILE A 2 -7.46 5.42 12.63
C ILE A 2 -6.07 5.24 12.03
N ILE A 3 -5.85 4.10 11.39
CA ILE A 3 -4.56 3.75 10.78
C ILE A 3 -4.77 3.55 9.29
N TYR A 4 -4.05 4.34 8.49
CA TYR A 4 -3.95 4.15 7.06
C TYR A 4 -2.71 3.33 6.72
N ILE A 5 -2.86 2.40 5.79
CA ILE A 5 -1.78 1.55 5.29
C ILE A 5 -1.72 1.71 3.77
N ASP A 6 -0.56 2.10 3.23
CA ASP A 6 -0.36 2.09 1.79
C ASP A 6 -0.38 0.67 1.22
N MET A 7 -0.66 0.56 -0.06
CA MET A 7 -0.70 -0.71 -0.76
C MET A 7 0.63 -1.02 -1.44
N ASP A 8 1.03 -0.22 -2.42
CA ASP A 8 2.25 -0.47 -3.21
C ASP A 8 3.48 -0.24 -2.32
N GLY A 9 4.44 -1.17 -2.29
CA GLY A 9 5.65 -1.05 -1.47
C GLY A 9 5.45 -1.31 0.04
N VAL A 10 4.20 -1.55 0.48
CA VAL A 10 3.87 -1.78 1.91
C VAL A 10 3.06 -3.05 2.13
N LEU A 11 1.91 -3.21 1.47
CA LEU A 11 1.13 -4.45 1.48
C LEU A 11 1.50 -5.35 0.29
N ALA A 12 1.74 -4.76 -0.87
CA ALA A 12 1.96 -5.42 -2.15
C ALA A 12 3.35 -5.07 -2.70
N ASP A 13 4.08 -6.06 -3.19
CA ASP A 13 5.49 -5.95 -3.61
C ASP A 13 5.60 -5.38 -5.04
N TYR A 14 5.34 -4.07 -5.13
CA TYR A 14 5.43 -3.29 -6.37
C TYR A 14 6.84 -3.36 -6.97
N ASP A 15 7.88 -3.23 -6.15
CA ASP A 15 9.26 -3.12 -6.61
C ASP A 15 9.76 -4.44 -7.21
N ALA A 16 9.43 -5.59 -6.62
CA ALA A 16 9.80 -6.88 -7.18
C ALA A 16 9.13 -7.10 -8.55
N ALA A 17 7.82 -6.82 -8.66
CA ALA A 17 7.09 -6.97 -9.91
C ALA A 17 7.63 -6.02 -11.00
N TYR A 18 7.87 -4.77 -10.64
CA TYR A 18 8.45 -3.77 -11.55
C TYR A 18 9.83 -4.21 -12.05
N ALA A 19 10.72 -4.64 -11.15
CA ALA A 19 12.07 -5.08 -11.48
C ALA A 19 12.06 -6.34 -12.36
N GLN A 20 11.17 -7.30 -12.08
CA GLN A 20 11.00 -8.50 -12.89
C GLN A 20 10.61 -8.18 -14.33
N ILE A 21 9.61 -7.31 -14.53
CA ILE A 21 9.18 -6.91 -15.87
C ILE A 21 10.30 -6.14 -16.58
N LYS A 22 11.02 -5.23 -15.91
CA LYS A 22 12.17 -4.54 -16.52
C LYS A 22 13.28 -5.50 -16.94
N LYS A 23 13.48 -6.59 -16.20
CA LYS A 23 14.47 -7.62 -16.56
C LYS A 23 14.03 -8.44 -17.78
N GLN A 24 12.74 -8.74 -17.90
CA GLN A 24 12.19 -9.56 -18.98
C GLN A 24 11.91 -8.75 -20.26
N GLU A 25 11.39 -7.53 -20.11
CA GLU A 25 10.96 -6.63 -21.17
C GLU A 25 11.50 -5.21 -20.95
N PRO A 26 12.81 -4.98 -21.14
CA PRO A 26 13.47 -3.72 -20.82
C PRO A 26 12.93 -2.51 -21.61
N THR A 27 12.29 -2.76 -22.75
CA THR A 27 11.71 -1.73 -23.63
C THR A 27 10.38 -1.17 -23.08
N VAL A 28 9.71 -1.86 -22.16
CA VAL A 28 8.48 -1.35 -21.54
C VAL A 28 8.86 -0.15 -20.65
N ALA A 29 8.50 1.06 -21.07
CA ALA A 29 8.84 2.28 -20.33
C ALA A 29 8.24 2.29 -18.92
N TYR A 30 6.95 1.89 -18.81
CA TYR A 30 6.17 1.90 -17.58
C TYR A 30 5.55 0.52 -17.31
N PRO A 31 6.26 -0.42 -16.66
CA PRO A 31 5.73 -1.73 -16.27
C PRO A 31 4.34 -1.67 -15.62
N GLN A 32 4.12 -0.69 -14.75
CA GLN A 32 2.86 -0.48 -14.03
C GLN A 32 1.68 -0.04 -14.91
N SER A 33 1.92 0.26 -16.20
CA SER A 33 0.87 0.53 -17.18
C SER A 33 0.28 -0.73 -17.81
N LEU A 34 0.92 -1.89 -17.60
CA LEU A 34 0.46 -3.16 -18.16
C LEU A 34 -0.83 -3.62 -17.44
N PRO A 35 -1.77 -4.24 -18.17
CA PRO A 35 -2.94 -4.87 -17.55
C PRO A 35 -2.54 -5.92 -16.51
N LYS A 36 -3.33 -6.02 -15.45
CA LYS A 36 -3.15 -6.91 -14.30
C LYS A 36 -1.91 -6.63 -13.44
N PHE A 37 -1.13 -5.59 -13.75
CA PHE A 37 0.07 -5.29 -12.98
C PHE A 37 -0.20 -5.18 -11.48
N PHE A 38 -1.27 -4.46 -11.08
CA PHE A 38 -1.58 -4.28 -9.66
C PHE A 38 -2.32 -5.48 -9.05
N GLU A 39 -3.12 -6.19 -9.86
CA GLU A 39 -3.89 -7.35 -9.41
C GLU A 39 -3.00 -8.53 -9.05
N ASP A 40 -1.88 -8.69 -9.77
CA ASP A 40 -0.97 -9.82 -9.66
C ASP A 40 0.27 -9.54 -8.79
N LEU A 41 0.30 -8.42 -8.05
CA LEU A 41 1.37 -8.16 -7.09
C LEU A 41 1.36 -9.21 -5.97
N GLU A 42 2.52 -9.75 -5.62
CA GLU A 42 2.64 -10.62 -4.45
C GLU A 42 2.60 -9.78 -3.15
N PRO A 43 2.02 -10.30 -2.06
CA PRO A 43 2.08 -9.61 -0.77
C PRO A 43 3.51 -9.52 -0.23
N ILE A 44 3.86 -8.38 0.38
CA ILE A 44 5.10 -8.23 1.14
C ILE A 44 5.07 -9.16 2.37
N ASP A 45 6.23 -9.70 2.75
CA ASP A 45 6.34 -10.65 3.86
C ASP A 45 5.74 -10.09 5.16
N GLY A 46 4.82 -10.86 5.75
CA GLY A 46 4.09 -10.48 6.96
C GLY A 46 2.95 -9.46 6.79
N ALA A 47 2.74 -8.89 5.60
CA ALA A 47 1.76 -7.83 5.36
C ALA A 47 0.32 -8.23 5.71
N ILE A 48 -0.14 -9.37 5.17
CA ILE A 48 -1.50 -9.87 5.37
C ILE A 48 -1.78 -10.11 6.87
N LYS A 49 -0.85 -10.77 7.56
CA LYS A 49 -0.97 -11.03 9.00
C LYS A 49 -0.98 -9.73 9.81
N ALA A 50 -0.13 -8.77 9.45
CA ALA A 50 -0.04 -7.50 10.15
C ALA A 50 -1.29 -6.64 9.96
N PHE A 51 -1.87 -6.61 8.75
CA PHE A 51 -3.13 -5.93 8.47
C PHE A 51 -4.23 -6.41 9.43
N PHE A 52 -4.48 -7.72 9.49
CA PHE A 52 -5.50 -8.28 10.39
C PHE A 52 -5.17 -8.06 11.87
N ARG A 53 -3.88 -8.18 12.24
CA ARG A 53 -3.45 -7.93 13.63
C ARG A 53 -3.74 -6.50 14.07
N LEU A 54 -3.54 -5.52 13.19
CA LEU A 54 -3.85 -4.12 13.46
C LEU A 54 -5.37 -3.89 13.56
N CYS A 55 -6.15 -4.57 12.71
CA CYS A 55 -7.62 -4.50 12.72
C CYS A 55 -8.23 -4.96 14.06
N GLU A 56 -7.55 -5.83 14.82
CA GLU A 56 -8.07 -6.29 16.12
C GLU A 56 -8.28 -5.16 17.14
N LYS A 57 -7.54 -4.05 17.00
CA LYS A 57 -7.53 -2.95 18.01
C LYS A 57 -7.73 -1.57 17.41
N ASN A 58 -7.78 -1.45 16.08
CA ASN A 58 -7.74 -0.17 15.39
C ASN A 58 -8.70 -0.16 14.19
N ASP A 59 -9.11 1.05 13.81
CA ASP A 59 -9.85 1.29 12.58
C ASP A 59 -8.84 1.40 11.44
N VAL A 60 -8.56 0.25 10.81
CA VAL A 60 -7.57 0.16 9.73
C VAL A 60 -8.23 0.34 8.36
N TYR A 61 -7.61 1.16 7.53
CA TYR A 61 -7.99 1.41 6.14
C TYR A 61 -6.77 1.32 5.22
N ILE A 62 -7.00 0.86 3.99
CA ILE A 62 -5.99 0.85 2.94
C ILE A 62 -6.09 2.21 2.23
N LEU A 63 -5.00 2.96 2.17
CA LEU A 63 -4.96 4.28 1.54
C LEU A 63 -3.89 4.32 0.46
N THR A 64 -4.31 4.12 -0.79
CA THR A 64 -3.41 3.99 -1.94
C THR A 64 -3.69 5.05 -3.00
N ALA A 65 -2.64 5.49 -3.70
CA ALA A 65 -2.78 6.37 -4.85
C ALA A 65 -3.05 5.57 -6.13
N PRO A 66 -3.94 6.03 -7.03
CA PRO A 66 -4.11 5.39 -8.34
C PRO A 66 -2.93 5.71 -9.26
N SER A 67 -2.67 4.82 -10.22
CA SER A 67 -1.71 5.10 -11.29
C SER A 67 -2.35 6.01 -12.35
N ASN A 68 -1.72 7.14 -12.66
CA ASN A 68 -2.13 8.01 -13.76
C ASN A 68 -1.74 7.47 -15.14
N ARG A 69 -0.99 6.36 -15.20
CA ARG A 69 -0.60 5.65 -16.43
C ARG A 69 -1.44 4.40 -16.66
N ASN A 70 -2.24 3.97 -15.67
CA ASN A 70 -3.07 2.77 -15.76
C ASN A 70 -4.48 3.06 -15.19
N PRO A 71 -5.49 3.33 -16.04
CA PRO A 71 -6.86 3.51 -15.57
C PRO A 71 -7.47 2.22 -15.00
N LEU A 72 -6.91 1.05 -15.29
CA LEU A 72 -7.36 -0.21 -14.67
C LEU A 72 -6.88 -0.34 -13.23
N SER A 73 -5.89 0.45 -12.79
CA SER A 73 -5.33 0.38 -11.43
C SER A 73 -6.39 0.51 -10.33
N TYR A 74 -7.48 1.25 -10.56
CA TYR A 74 -8.59 1.35 -9.63
C TYR A 74 -9.25 -0.02 -9.38
N THR A 75 -9.55 -0.74 -10.46
CA THR A 75 -10.21 -2.05 -10.38
C THR A 75 -9.23 -3.11 -9.89
N GLU A 76 -8.02 -3.13 -10.44
CA GLU A 76 -6.99 -4.11 -10.11
C GLU A 76 -6.59 -4.04 -8.63
N LYS A 77 -6.46 -2.84 -8.06
CA LYS A 77 -6.16 -2.67 -6.63
C LYS A 77 -7.28 -3.19 -5.75
N ARG A 78 -8.56 -2.96 -6.12
CA ARG A 78 -9.69 -3.61 -5.42
C ARG A 78 -9.55 -5.13 -5.49
N LEU A 79 -9.37 -5.68 -6.69
CA LEU A 79 -9.31 -7.13 -6.89
C LEU A 79 -8.17 -7.76 -6.08
N TRP A 80 -7.03 -7.09 -5.97
CA TRP A 80 -5.94 -7.49 -5.09
C TRP A 80 -6.37 -7.55 -3.62
N VAL A 81 -7.05 -6.51 -3.12
CA VAL A 81 -7.57 -6.47 -1.74
C VAL A 81 -8.52 -7.63 -1.48
N GLU A 82 -9.44 -7.90 -2.39
CA GLU A 82 -10.35 -9.04 -2.27
C GLU A 82 -9.60 -10.38 -2.25
N ARG A 83 -8.65 -10.57 -3.17
CA ARG A 83 -7.86 -11.80 -3.32
C ARG A 83 -7.04 -12.12 -2.07
N HIS A 84 -6.43 -11.12 -1.44
CA HIS A 84 -5.46 -11.33 -0.37
C HIS A 84 -5.98 -11.02 1.04
N LEU A 85 -6.97 -10.14 1.17
CA LEU A 85 -7.50 -9.67 2.45
C LEU A 85 -9.00 -10.01 2.64
N GLY A 86 -9.65 -10.59 1.64
CA GLY A 86 -11.07 -10.98 1.68
C GLY A 86 -12.01 -9.86 1.21
N PHE A 87 -13.24 -10.24 0.88
CA PHE A 87 -14.24 -9.32 0.33
C PHE A 87 -14.58 -8.19 1.30
N GLU A 88 -14.67 -8.48 2.60
CA GLU A 88 -14.97 -7.47 3.63
C GLU A 88 -13.89 -6.38 3.73
N ALA A 89 -12.63 -6.69 3.41
CA ALA A 89 -11.57 -5.70 3.39
C ALA A 89 -11.72 -4.68 2.25
N THR A 90 -12.55 -4.98 1.23
CA THR A 90 -12.80 -4.04 0.13
C THR A 90 -13.56 -2.79 0.59
N GLU A 91 -14.35 -2.89 1.67
CA GLU A 91 -15.01 -1.73 2.30
C GLU A 91 -14.02 -0.79 3.01
N ARG A 92 -12.78 -1.26 3.22
CA ARG A 92 -11.69 -0.50 3.85
C ARG A 92 -10.71 0.11 2.84
N LEU A 93 -10.97 -0.01 1.54
CA LEU A 93 -10.12 0.53 0.48
C LEU A 93 -10.49 1.98 0.15
N ILE A 94 -9.51 2.87 0.27
CA ILE A 94 -9.57 4.27 -0.12
C ILE A 94 -8.54 4.52 -1.21
N ILE A 95 -9.00 4.95 -2.38
CA ILE A 95 -8.14 5.32 -3.50
C ILE A 95 -8.12 6.86 -3.58
N CYS A 96 -6.97 7.45 -3.27
CA CYS A 96 -6.81 8.91 -3.23
C CYS A 96 -5.41 9.32 -3.69
N SER A 97 -5.33 10.29 -4.61
CA SER A 97 -4.05 10.82 -5.09
C SER A 97 -3.36 11.77 -4.11
N ASN A 98 -4.09 12.28 -3.10
CA ASN A 98 -3.55 13.17 -2.06
C ASN A 98 -3.95 12.66 -0.66
N LYS A 99 -3.05 11.92 -0.03
CA LYS A 99 -3.22 11.31 1.29
C LYS A 99 -3.33 12.35 2.42
N GLY A 100 -2.79 13.55 2.23
CA GLY A 100 -2.86 14.65 3.20
C GLY A 100 -4.27 15.22 3.40
N LEU A 101 -5.22 14.88 2.53
CA LEU A 101 -6.64 15.27 2.71
C LEU A 101 -7.36 14.42 3.76
N LEU A 102 -6.79 13.27 4.14
CA LEU A 102 -7.43 12.30 5.03
C LEU A 102 -7.01 12.57 6.47
N LYS A 103 -7.97 12.44 7.39
CA LYS A 103 -7.72 12.57 8.83
C LYS A 103 -7.54 11.19 9.45
N GLY A 104 -6.46 11.01 10.21
CA GLY A 104 -6.15 9.78 10.91
C GLY A 104 -4.95 9.95 11.83
N ASP A 105 -4.68 8.93 12.64
CA ASP A 105 -3.61 8.98 13.66
C ASP A 105 -2.26 8.56 13.08
N ILE A 106 -2.26 7.53 12.22
CA ILE A 106 -1.05 6.94 11.64
C ILE A 106 -1.25 6.69 10.14
N LEU A 107 -0.22 6.96 9.35
CA LEU A 107 -0.08 6.53 7.96
C LEU A 107 1.20 5.67 7.85
N ILE A 108 1.06 4.40 7.48
CA ILE A 108 2.19 3.50 7.18
C ILE A 108 2.37 3.50 5.66
N ASP A 109 3.50 4.00 5.20
CA ASP A 109 3.76 4.33 3.78
C ASP A 109 5.25 4.16 3.49
N ASP A 110 5.61 3.66 2.31
CA ASP A 110 7.01 3.55 1.86
C ASP A 110 7.54 4.91 1.36
N ASN A 111 6.67 5.90 1.18
CA ASN A 111 7.02 7.26 0.82
C ASN A 111 6.68 8.25 1.95
N ILE A 112 7.42 9.36 2.00
CA ILE A 112 7.17 10.46 2.96
C ILE A 112 6.72 11.76 2.29
N ASP A 113 6.75 11.83 0.97
CA ASP A 113 6.30 12.97 0.19
C ASP A 113 5.75 12.57 -1.19
N GLY A 114 5.12 13.52 -1.89
CA GLY A 114 4.77 13.43 -3.31
C GLY A 114 3.37 12.91 -3.61
N LYS A 115 2.71 12.28 -2.63
CA LYS A 115 1.27 11.94 -2.65
C LYS A 115 0.53 12.52 -1.45
N GLY A 116 1.05 13.59 -0.84
CA GLY A 116 0.42 14.28 0.28
C GLY A 116 0.76 13.71 1.65
N GLN A 117 1.66 12.73 1.75
CA GLN A 117 2.19 12.25 3.03
C GLN A 117 2.82 13.40 3.82
N GLU A 118 3.47 14.34 3.14
CA GLU A 118 4.10 15.53 3.72
C GLU A 118 3.11 16.49 4.39
N ALA A 119 1.82 16.38 4.03
CA ALA A 119 0.73 17.18 4.56
C ALA A 119 -0.21 16.36 5.45
N PHE A 120 0.09 15.09 5.71
CA PHE A 120 -0.72 14.25 6.58
C PHE A 120 -0.58 14.72 8.04
N GLU A 121 -1.70 15.09 8.67
CA GLU A 121 -1.70 15.68 10.03
C GLU A 121 -1.26 14.68 11.12
N GLY A 122 -1.49 13.38 10.88
CA GLY A 122 -1.08 12.30 11.78
C GLY A 122 0.40 11.93 11.63
N LYS A 123 0.81 10.86 12.32
CA LYS A 123 2.18 10.37 12.25
C LYS A 123 2.38 9.49 11.01
N VAL A 124 3.36 9.84 10.16
CA VAL A 124 3.82 8.97 9.09
C VAL A 124 4.88 7.99 9.63
N LEU A 125 4.66 6.69 9.44
CA LEU A 125 5.62 5.62 9.67
C LEU A 125 6.19 5.19 8.31
N HIS A 126 7.41 5.62 8.02
CA HIS A 126 8.10 5.34 6.77
C HIS A 126 8.53 3.86 6.72
N PHE A 127 7.73 3.02 6.07
CA PHE A 127 8.00 1.60 5.88
C PHE A 127 9.28 1.42 5.05
N GLY A 128 10.11 0.42 5.38
CA GLY A 128 11.40 0.21 4.70
C GLY A 128 12.53 1.11 5.22
N SER A 129 12.23 2.15 6.00
CA SER A 129 13.25 2.99 6.63
C SER A 129 13.90 2.34 7.86
N LYS A 130 15.04 2.89 8.30
CA LYS A 130 15.82 2.35 9.43
C LYS A 130 14.97 2.21 10.70
N GLY A 131 14.87 1.00 11.23
CA GLY A 131 14.06 0.64 12.40
C GLY A 131 12.60 0.31 12.10
N LEU A 132 12.14 0.46 10.86
CA LEU A 132 10.78 0.19 10.35
C LEU A 132 10.80 -0.65 9.06
N GLU A 133 11.85 -1.46 8.86
CA GLU A 133 12.11 -2.19 7.62
C GLU A 133 11.14 -3.34 7.34
N THR A 134 10.35 -3.75 8.35
CA THR A 134 9.49 -4.94 8.26
C THR A 134 8.20 -4.73 9.04
N TRP A 135 7.18 -5.51 8.71
CA TRP A 135 5.93 -5.54 9.46
C TRP A 135 6.11 -5.89 10.94
N ALA A 136 7.08 -6.73 11.29
CA ALA A 136 7.41 -7.03 12.68
C ALA A 136 7.92 -5.79 13.45
N ARG A 137 8.61 -4.86 12.78
CA ARG A 137 9.07 -3.60 13.37
C ARG A 137 7.93 -2.59 13.50
N ILE A 138 7.09 -2.47 12.47
CA ILE A 138 5.89 -1.62 12.49
C ILE A 138 4.97 -2.02 13.66
N LEU A 139 4.65 -3.31 13.79
CA LEU A 139 3.77 -3.80 14.84
C LEU A 139 4.29 -3.52 16.26
N LYS A 140 5.60 -3.41 16.46
CA LYS A 140 6.19 -3.03 17.75
C LYS A 140 6.04 -1.54 18.08
N GLN A 141 5.84 -0.69 17.08
CA GLN A 141 5.64 0.76 17.25
C GLN A 141 4.16 1.13 17.43
N VAL A 142 3.27 0.33 16.86
CA VAL A 142 1.83 0.59 16.83
C VAL A 142 1.07 -0.20 17.90
N GLY A 143 1.64 -1.32 18.37
CA GLY A 143 1.04 -2.26 19.32
C GLY A 143 1.13 -1.87 20.78
#